data_AF-A0A3A5QPM1-F1
#
_entry.id   AF-A0A3A5QPM1-F1
#
_cell.length_a   1.000
_cell.length_b   1.000
_cell.length_c   1.000
_cell.angle_alpha   90.00
_cell.angle_beta   90.00
_cell.angle_gamma   90.00
#
_symmetry.space_group_name_H-M   'P 1'
#
loop_
_entity.id
_entity.type
_entity.pdbx_description
1 polymer ?
#
loop_
_entity_poly.entity_id
_entity_poly.type
_entity_poly.pdbx_seq_one_letter_code
_entity_poly.pdbx_strand_id
1 'polypeptide(L)'
;MKNSIVILFLLLLSQFGYAQGSTFKVTARPWVKGQKNLPWKEYDTRTIAQLDGFKPTGKVRVNKYGSDLDAPRHRATGFFRVERTGDRWWMIDPDGYRHLQKVVVGVRLGTSERNKQAMLDKFGTEEKWIEGTARMIHSLGFSGAGSWSNEEAIASYNASHKEVLTRSIILNLMSGYGKKRGGTYQLPGNTGYPNQCIFVFDPEFETYCDEMAQKLVANKTDKNIIGYFSDNELPFGPKNLEGYLTLKNPNDPGRLYAESWLKQQGITLQQITDEHREEFAGVVAERYYKVVSEAIRKYDPNHLYLGSRLHGKPKFIRQIVEAAGRYCDVVAINYYGAWTPSEKTMKHWGEWAQKPFIITEFYTKGMDSGLANTTGAGFTVQTQQERGYAYQHFVLGLLESGNCVGWHWFRYQDNDPTAKGVDPSNLDSNKGLVDNEYNLYKPLADAMKELNINAYRLADWFDQQSTNNK
;
A
#
# COMPACT_ATOMS: atom_id res chain seq x y z
N MET A 1 3.04 -55.70 -21.73
CA MET A 1 3.92 -54.68 -22.32
C MET A 1 3.23 -53.33 -22.20
N LYS A 2 3.87 -52.41 -21.48
CA LYS A 2 3.38 -51.07 -21.14
C LYS A 2 3.40 -50.16 -22.37
N ASN A 3 2.54 -49.15 -22.38
CA ASN A 3 2.91 -47.77 -22.75
C ASN A 3 1.80 -46.81 -22.32
N SER A 4 1.95 -46.26 -21.12
CA SER A 4 1.22 -45.06 -20.68
C SER A 4 2.16 -43.87 -20.84
N ILE A 5 1.76 -42.92 -21.68
CA ILE A 5 2.46 -41.65 -21.88
C ILE A 5 2.23 -40.78 -20.64
N VAL A 6 3.30 -40.54 -19.88
CA VAL A 6 3.34 -39.56 -18.80
C VAL A 6 3.76 -38.23 -19.40
N ILE A 7 2.85 -37.25 -19.42
CA ILE A 7 3.17 -35.86 -19.75
C ILE A 7 3.80 -35.23 -18.51
N LEU A 8 5.11 -35.05 -18.53
CA LEU A 8 5.87 -34.39 -17.49
C LEU A 8 5.73 -32.86 -17.67
N PHE A 9 5.05 -32.18 -16.73
CA PHE A 9 5.12 -30.73 -16.61
C PHE A 9 6.51 -30.34 -16.10
N LEU A 10 7.37 -29.87 -17.01
CA LEU A 10 8.62 -29.21 -16.67
C LEU A 10 8.30 -27.83 -16.06
N LEU A 11 8.36 -27.76 -14.73
CA LEU A 11 8.48 -26.51 -13.99
C LEU A 11 9.85 -25.90 -14.33
N LEU A 12 9.87 -25.01 -15.33
CA LEU A 12 10.99 -24.09 -15.54
C LEU A 12 11.00 -23.09 -14.39
N LEU A 13 11.81 -23.38 -13.37
CA LEU A 13 12.26 -22.40 -12.40
C LEU A 13 13.06 -21.34 -13.15
N SER A 14 12.43 -20.20 -13.44
CA SER A 14 13.15 -19.01 -13.88
C SER A 14 13.90 -18.44 -12.67
N GLN A 15 15.15 -18.88 -12.47
CA GLN A 15 16.12 -18.15 -11.65
C GLN A 15 16.59 -16.95 -12.46
N PHE A 16 15.90 -15.82 -12.31
CA PHE A 16 16.51 -14.51 -12.55
C PHE A 16 17.06 -14.01 -11.20
N GLY A 17 18.35 -13.66 -11.22
CA GLY A 17 19.20 -13.57 -10.05
C GLY A 17 18.92 -12.33 -9.21
N TYR A 18 18.49 -12.56 -7.98
CA TYR A 18 18.71 -11.62 -6.89
C TYR A 18 20.21 -11.40 -6.69
N ALA A 19 20.62 -10.19 -6.29
CA ALA A 19 22.00 -9.88 -5.93
C ALA A 19 22.58 -10.95 -4.97
N GLN A 20 23.81 -11.39 -5.23
CA GLN A 20 24.53 -12.45 -4.51
C GLN A 20 24.43 -12.26 -2.99
N GLY A 21 23.66 -13.14 -2.35
CA GLY A 21 23.56 -13.25 -0.91
C GLY A 21 22.98 -14.61 -0.55
N SER A 22 23.40 -15.17 0.58
CA SER A 22 22.86 -16.43 1.09
C SER A 22 21.39 -16.27 1.51
N THR A 23 20.61 -17.36 1.53
CA THR A 23 19.26 -17.36 2.11
C THR A 23 19.17 -18.37 3.25
N PHE A 24 18.19 -18.17 4.14
CA PHE A 24 17.77 -19.16 5.12
C PHE A 24 16.27 -19.39 5.05
N LYS A 25 15.78 -20.46 5.68
CA LYS A 25 14.35 -20.82 5.66
C LYS A 25 13.61 -20.16 6.82
N VAL A 26 12.47 -19.55 6.52
CA VAL A 26 11.46 -19.16 7.51
C VAL A 26 10.20 -19.98 7.26
N THR A 27 9.63 -20.51 8.34
CA THR A 27 8.38 -21.27 8.28
C THR A 27 7.20 -20.31 8.37
N ALA A 28 6.42 -20.21 7.30
CA ALA A 28 5.28 -19.30 7.23
C ALA A 28 4.05 -19.99 6.63
N ARG A 29 2.88 -19.45 6.92
CA ARG A 29 1.61 -19.87 6.35
C ARG A 29 1.01 -18.72 5.55
N PRO A 30 0.76 -18.89 4.24
CA PRO A 30 0.09 -17.87 3.44
C PRO A 30 -1.37 -17.73 3.89
N TRP A 31 -1.95 -16.56 3.64
CA TRP A 31 -3.37 -16.37 3.78
C TRP A 31 -4.05 -16.50 2.42
N VAL A 32 -5.09 -17.33 2.34
CA VAL A 32 -5.97 -17.41 1.18
C VAL A 32 -7.41 -17.28 1.64
N LYS A 33 -8.14 -16.37 1.01
CA LYS A 33 -9.55 -16.11 1.33
C LYS A 33 -10.35 -17.42 1.30
N GLY A 34 -11.06 -17.71 2.39
CA GLY A 34 -11.90 -18.90 2.53
C GLY A 34 -11.15 -20.19 2.91
N GLN A 35 -9.82 -20.18 3.00
CA GLN A 35 -9.02 -21.36 3.39
C GLN A 35 -8.42 -21.17 4.78
N LYS A 36 -9.00 -21.87 5.77
CA LYS A 36 -8.61 -21.73 7.19
C LYS A 36 -7.40 -22.58 7.60
N ASN A 37 -7.13 -23.67 6.89
CA ASN A 37 -6.16 -24.70 7.29
C ASN A 37 -5.07 -24.91 6.22
N LEU A 38 -4.43 -23.83 5.80
CA LEU A 38 -3.27 -23.94 4.92
C LEU A 38 -2.07 -24.53 5.69
N PRO A 39 -1.28 -25.43 5.07
CA PRO A 39 -0.08 -25.95 5.72
C PRO A 39 0.97 -24.86 5.86
N TRP A 40 1.77 -24.96 6.92
CA TRP A 40 3.03 -24.24 7.03
C TRP A 40 3.98 -24.68 5.92
N LYS A 41 4.75 -23.74 5.39
CA LYS A 41 5.75 -23.98 4.34
C LYS A 41 7.01 -23.21 4.66
N GLU A 42 8.13 -23.71 4.17
CA GLU A 42 9.41 -23.00 4.24
C GLU A 42 9.54 -22.04 3.07
N TYR A 43 10.00 -20.83 3.35
CA TYR A 43 10.29 -19.80 2.36
C TYR A 43 11.73 -19.34 2.48
N ASP A 44 12.40 -19.22 1.34
CA ASP A 44 13.71 -18.58 1.27
C ASP A 44 13.60 -17.12 1.70
N THR A 45 14.45 -16.75 2.65
CA THR A 45 14.43 -15.47 3.33
C THR A 45 15.84 -14.92 3.41
N ARG A 46 15.96 -13.61 3.25
CA ARG A 46 17.20 -12.87 3.40
C ARG A 46 16.94 -11.63 4.24
N THR A 47 17.92 -11.29 5.05
CA THR A 47 17.99 -10.06 5.84
C THR A 47 19.23 -9.29 5.41
N ILE A 48 19.47 -8.12 6.00
CA ILE A 48 20.69 -7.34 5.76
C ILE A 48 21.94 -8.16 6.06
N ALA A 49 21.88 -9.06 7.05
CA ALA A 49 22.99 -9.96 7.40
C ALA A 49 23.37 -10.96 6.30
N GLN A 50 22.52 -11.14 5.29
CA GLN A 50 22.79 -12.02 4.13
C GLN A 50 23.27 -11.26 2.89
N LEU A 51 23.39 -9.92 2.94
CA LEU A 51 23.87 -9.13 1.80
C LEU A 51 25.40 -9.06 1.83
N ASP A 52 26.04 -9.89 1.00
CA ASP A 52 27.50 -9.94 0.92
C ASP A 52 28.08 -8.59 0.49
N GLY A 53 29.01 -8.06 1.29
CA GLY A 53 29.67 -6.77 1.02
C GLY A 53 28.87 -5.53 1.44
N PHE A 54 27.61 -5.65 1.85
CA PHE A 54 26.89 -4.52 2.46
C PHE A 54 27.23 -4.40 3.95
N LYS A 55 27.63 -3.21 4.40
CA LYS A 55 27.93 -2.92 5.81
C LYS A 55 26.91 -1.93 6.39
N PRO A 56 25.98 -2.37 7.25
CA PRO A 56 24.98 -1.49 7.84
C PRO A 56 25.62 -0.46 8.77
N THR A 57 24.97 0.70 8.90
CA THR A 57 25.28 1.72 9.91
C THR A 57 24.14 1.81 10.93
N GLY A 58 24.47 2.21 12.15
CA GLY A 58 23.48 2.50 13.20
C GLY A 58 22.87 3.90 13.13
N LYS A 59 23.38 4.78 12.25
CA LYS A 59 22.87 6.16 12.10
C LYS A 59 23.12 6.71 10.69
N VAL A 60 22.18 7.51 10.21
CA VAL A 60 22.27 8.30 8.97
C VAL A 60 21.86 9.75 9.26
N ARG A 61 22.25 10.68 8.38
CA ARG A 61 21.80 12.06 8.46
C ARG A 61 20.55 12.22 7.61
N VAL A 62 19.45 12.59 8.25
CA VAL A 62 18.20 12.92 7.58
C VAL A 62 17.71 14.28 8.03
N ASN A 63 16.93 14.94 7.19
CA ASN A 63 16.27 16.18 7.58
C ASN A 63 14.96 15.90 8.33
N LYS A 64 14.18 16.95 8.60
CA LYS A 64 12.91 16.86 9.34
C LYS A 64 11.85 15.93 8.70
N TYR A 65 11.94 15.67 7.39
CA TYR A 65 11.03 14.77 6.67
C TYR A 65 11.52 13.32 6.66
N GLY A 66 12.72 13.03 7.18
CA GLY A 66 13.36 11.73 7.06
C GLY A 66 14.09 11.52 5.72
N SER A 67 14.32 12.58 4.97
CA SER A 67 14.96 12.57 3.65
C SER A 67 16.48 12.69 3.75
N ASP A 68 17.18 12.10 2.78
CA ASP A 68 18.63 11.85 2.83
C ASP A 68 19.45 13.13 2.66
N LEU A 69 20.18 13.54 3.72
CA LEU A 69 21.05 14.73 3.71
C LEU A 69 22.44 14.46 3.11
N ASP A 70 22.81 13.20 2.90
CA ASP A 70 24.11 12.82 2.37
C ASP A 70 24.12 12.76 0.83
N ALA A 71 22.93 12.82 0.21
CA ALA A 71 22.77 12.84 -1.24
C ALA A 71 22.73 14.27 -1.83
N PRO A 72 23.05 14.43 -3.13
CA PRO A 72 22.88 15.71 -3.81
C PRO A 72 21.46 16.26 -3.70
N ARG A 73 21.36 17.57 -3.47
CA ARG A 73 20.10 18.28 -3.37
C ARG A 73 19.54 18.61 -4.76
N HIS A 74 18.27 18.29 -4.98
CA HIS A 74 17.49 18.65 -6.16
C HIS A 74 16.80 20.01 -5.96
N ARG A 75 16.09 20.49 -7.00
CA ARG A 75 15.26 21.69 -6.89
C ARG A 75 14.20 21.54 -5.80
N ALA A 76 14.24 22.42 -4.81
CA ALA A 76 13.21 22.57 -3.78
C ALA A 76 11.98 23.29 -4.35
N THR A 77 10.80 22.70 -4.17
CA THR A 77 9.51 23.28 -4.62
C THR A 77 8.60 23.65 -3.46
N GLY A 78 8.97 23.28 -2.22
CA GLY A 78 8.13 23.46 -1.04
C GLY A 78 7.06 22.38 -0.87
N PHE A 79 6.99 21.36 -1.74
CA PHE A 79 6.06 20.23 -1.64
C PHE A 79 6.75 18.95 -2.09
N PHE A 80 6.24 17.80 -1.62
CA PHE A 80 6.68 16.51 -2.12
C PHE A 80 6.36 16.37 -3.61
N ARG A 81 7.30 15.82 -4.36
CA ARG A 81 7.15 15.53 -5.79
C ARG A 81 7.88 14.22 -6.12
N VAL A 82 7.81 13.77 -7.37
CA VAL A 82 8.62 12.64 -7.84
C VAL A 82 9.56 13.05 -8.95
N GLU A 83 10.74 12.45 -8.98
CA GLU A 83 11.76 12.68 -10.00
C GLU A 83 12.49 11.37 -10.29
N ARG A 84 12.81 11.14 -11.57
CA ARG A 84 13.65 10.03 -11.98
C ARG A 84 15.10 10.52 -12.09
N THR A 85 16.01 9.87 -11.36
CA THR A 85 17.45 10.10 -11.42
C THR A 85 18.14 8.83 -11.90
N GLY A 86 18.67 8.85 -13.12
CA GLY A 86 19.14 7.62 -13.79
C GLY A 86 18.02 6.60 -13.96
N ASP A 87 18.25 5.37 -13.53
CA ASP A 87 17.27 4.28 -13.63
C ASP A 87 16.28 4.21 -12.46
N ARG A 88 16.40 5.09 -11.45
CA ARG A 88 15.58 5.08 -10.24
C ARG A 88 14.69 6.30 -10.10
N TRP A 89 13.44 6.06 -9.71
CA TRP A 89 12.53 7.06 -9.19
C TRP A 89 12.78 7.31 -7.71
N TRP A 90 12.72 8.59 -7.35
CA TRP A 90 12.72 9.06 -5.96
C TRP A 90 11.49 9.95 -5.75
N MET A 91 10.94 9.93 -4.53
CA MET A 91 10.26 11.14 -4.07
C MET A 91 11.32 12.19 -3.78
N ILE A 92 10.99 13.45 -4.02
CA ILE A 92 11.79 14.60 -3.60
C ILE A 92 10.96 15.36 -2.59
N ASP A 93 11.54 15.64 -1.44
CA ASP A 93 10.87 16.34 -0.35
C ASP A 93 10.72 17.86 -0.64
N PRO A 94 9.98 18.60 0.21
CA PRO A 94 9.81 20.04 0.07
C PRO A 94 11.11 20.85 0.00
N ASP A 95 12.17 20.37 0.66
CA ASP A 95 13.46 21.03 0.75
C ASP A 95 14.43 20.60 -0.38
N GLY A 96 14.03 19.66 -1.25
CA GLY A 96 14.80 19.21 -2.41
C GLY A 96 15.67 17.96 -2.17
N TYR A 97 15.52 17.25 -1.05
CA TYR A 97 16.27 16.03 -0.79
C TYR A 97 15.51 14.78 -1.25
N ARG A 98 16.23 13.76 -1.70
CA ARG A 98 15.61 12.48 -2.07
C ARG A 98 14.99 11.81 -0.85
N HIS A 99 13.84 11.20 -1.06
CA HIS A 99 12.99 10.66 -0.01
C HIS A 99 12.46 9.28 -0.38
N LEU A 100 12.47 8.38 0.61
CA LEU A 100 11.74 7.12 0.57
C LEU A 100 10.62 7.21 1.60
N GLN A 101 9.37 7.09 1.12
CA GLN A 101 8.22 7.19 2.00
C GLN A 101 8.05 5.90 2.80
N LYS A 102 8.64 5.88 3.99
CA LYS A 102 8.60 4.76 4.93
C LYS A 102 7.72 5.16 6.09
N VAL A 103 6.51 4.61 6.20
CA VAL A 103 5.56 5.03 7.24
C VAL A 103 4.78 3.87 7.86
N VAL A 104 4.12 4.15 8.98
CA VAL A 104 3.22 3.23 9.68
C VAL A 104 1.78 3.60 9.39
N VAL A 105 0.96 2.67 8.91
CA VAL A 105 -0.46 2.91 8.62
C VAL A 105 -1.29 2.88 9.91
N GLY A 106 -2.31 3.75 9.99
CA GLY A 106 -3.29 3.71 11.07
C GLY A 106 -2.74 4.11 12.43
N VAL A 107 -1.87 5.12 12.48
CA VAL A 107 -1.35 5.72 13.72
C VAL A 107 -2.49 6.49 14.39
N ARG A 108 -3.29 5.76 15.17
CA ARG A 108 -4.45 6.26 15.91
C ARG A 108 -4.69 5.40 17.13
N LEU A 109 -5.47 5.94 18.06
CA LEU A 109 -5.91 5.21 19.25
C LEU A 109 -6.88 4.08 18.90
N GLY A 110 -6.72 2.94 19.57
CA GLY A 110 -7.70 1.86 19.56
C GLY A 110 -9.00 2.28 20.26
N THR A 111 -10.12 1.68 19.86
CA THR A 111 -11.46 2.13 20.29
C THR A 111 -12.08 1.24 21.38
N SER A 112 -11.46 0.12 21.74
CA SER A 112 -11.95 -0.74 22.82
C SER A 112 -11.70 -0.10 24.19
N GLU A 113 -12.44 -0.53 25.21
CA GLU A 113 -12.20 -0.09 26.59
C GLU A 113 -10.79 -0.47 27.07
N ARG A 114 -10.27 -1.63 26.65
CA ARG A 114 -8.89 -2.05 26.92
C ARG A 114 -7.88 -1.09 26.33
N ASN A 115 -8.01 -0.71 25.05
CA ASN A 115 -7.07 0.22 24.41
C ASN A 115 -7.14 1.62 25.03
N LYS A 116 -8.34 2.08 25.41
CA LYS A 116 -8.52 3.37 26.09
C LYS A 116 -7.82 3.38 27.45
N GLN A 117 -8.04 2.33 28.26
CA GLN A 117 -7.39 2.21 29.56
C GLN A 117 -5.86 2.14 29.42
N ALA A 118 -5.36 1.31 28.49
CA ALA A 118 -3.92 1.21 28.26
C ALA A 118 -3.29 2.53 27.76
N MET A 119 -4.03 3.35 27.00
CA MET A 119 -3.57 4.68 26.59
C MET A 119 -3.40 5.59 27.80
N LEU A 120 -4.41 5.62 28.67
CA LEU A 120 -4.38 6.42 29.91
C LEU A 120 -3.27 5.95 30.85
N ASP A 121 -3.12 4.64 31.05
CA ASP A 121 -2.10 4.08 31.95
C ASP A 121 -0.69 4.39 31.46
N LYS A 122 -0.45 4.31 30.15
CA LYS A 122 0.90 4.45 29.57
C LYS A 122 1.28 5.90 29.28
N PHE A 123 0.34 6.70 28.79
CA PHE A 123 0.61 8.05 28.29
C PHE A 123 -0.11 9.14 29.08
N GLY A 124 -1.22 8.82 29.74
CA GLY A 124 -2.06 9.77 30.47
C GLY A 124 -2.93 10.65 29.58
N THR A 125 -2.38 11.20 28.49
CA THR A 125 -3.09 12.06 27.54
C THR A 125 -2.79 11.68 26.09
N GLU A 126 -3.69 12.06 25.19
CA GLU A 126 -3.49 11.87 23.74
C GLU A 126 -2.28 12.66 23.21
N GLU A 127 -2.01 13.85 23.76
CA GLU A 127 -0.82 14.65 23.43
C GLU A 127 0.47 13.89 23.75
N LYS A 128 0.58 13.33 24.95
CA LYS A 128 1.74 12.50 25.35
C LYS A 128 1.82 11.21 24.53
N TRP A 129 0.68 10.65 24.13
CA TRP A 129 0.64 9.49 23.24
C TRP A 129 1.24 9.83 21.88
N ILE A 130 0.82 10.92 21.22
CA ILE A 130 1.34 11.24 19.89
C ILE A 130 2.82 11.63 19.95
N GLU A 131 3.26 12.35 20.98
CA GLU A 131 4.68 12.64 21.19
C GLU A 131 5.53 11.37 21.35
N GLY A 132 5.09 10.45 22.23
CA GLY A 132 5.78 9.18 22.46
C GLY A 132 5.81 8.31 21.20
N THR A 133 4.71 8.31 20.46
CA THR A 133 4.56 7.59 19.20
C THR A 133 5.45 8.18 18.11
N ALA A 134 5.53 9.50 17.99
CA ALA A 134 6.40 10.17 17.02
C ALA A 134 7.88 9.85 17.29
N ARG A 135 8.32 9.95 18.56
CA ARG A 135 9.67 9.54 18.99
C ARG A 135 9.96 8.08 18.65
N MET A 136 9.00 7.18 18.89
CA MET A 136 9.12 5.77 18.53
C MET A 136 9.27 5.60 17.01
N ILE A 137 8.39 6.19 16.20
CA ILE A 137 8.41 6.11 14.73
C ILE A 137 9.77 6.59 14.18
N HIS A 138 10.25 7.75 14.61
CA HIS A 138 11.55 8.28 14.19
C HIS A 138 12.72 7.40 14.64
N SER A 139 12.68 6.85 15.86
CA SER A 139 13.73 5.95 16.37
C SER A 139 13.89 4.65 15.57
N LEU A 140 12.84 4.26 14.85
CA LEU A 140 12.79 3.09 13.96
C LEU A 140 13.08 3.45 12.49
N GLY A 141 13.47 4.70 12.20
CA GLY A 141 13.80 5.17 10.86
C GLY A 141 12.59 5.37 9.92
N PHE A 142 11.37 5.34 10.46
CA PHE A 142 10.17 5.74 9.73
C PHE A 142 10.07 7.28 9.68
N SER A 143 9.45 7.76 8.61
CA SER A 143 9.29 9.19 8.30
C SER A 143 7.96 9.79 8.75
N GLY A 144 7.00 8.96 9.18
CA GLY A 144 5.65 9.45 9.46
C GLY A 144 4.57 8.38 9.48
N ALA A 145 3.35 8.81 9.14
CA ALA A 145 2.12 8.06 9.25
C ALA A 145 1.40 7.90 7.90
N GLY A 146 0.90 6.68 7.65
CA GLY A 146 0.10 6.36 6.48
C GLY A 146 -1.39 6.70 6.67
N SER A 147 -2.22 6.21 5.76
CA SER A 147 -3.69 6.36 5.80
C SER A 147 -4.33 5.96 7.12
N TRP A 148 -5.54 6.49 7.38
CA TRP A 148 -6.35 6.19 8.55
C TRP A 148 -5.69 6.49 9.89
N SER A 149 -4.75 7.44 9.91
CA SER A 149 -4.09 7.93 11.12
C SER A 149 -4.89 9.09 11.72
N ASN A 150 -4.55 9.48 12.95
CA ASN A 150 -5.18 10.61 13.64
C ASN A 150 -4.59 11.93 13.13
N GLU A 151 -5.28 12.53 12.14
CA GLU A 151 -4.81 13.74 11.46
C GLU A 151 -4.70 14.96 12.39
N GLU A 152 -5.57 15.08 13.38
CA GLU A 152 -5.56 16.23 14.30
C GLU A 152 -4.40 16.14 15.29
N ALA A 153 -4.17 14.97 15.88
CA ALA A 153 -3.04 14.75 16.78
C ALA A 153 -1.70 14.93 16.04
N ILE A 154 -1.58 14.40 14.81
CA ILE A 154 -0.37 14.56 13.99
C ILE A 154 -0.14 16.02 13.59
N ALA A 155 -1.20 16.75 13.18
CA ALA A 155 -1.08 18.16 12.84
C ALA A 155 -0.60 18.99 14.04
N SER A 156 -1.18 18.72 15.23
CA SER A 156 -0.79 19.39 16.49
C SER A 156 0.66 19.11 16.88
N TYR A 157 1.11 17.85 16.73
CA TYR A 157 2.51 17.49 16.92
C TYR A 157 3.43 18.26 15.96
N ASN A 158 3.12 18.22 14.65
CA ASN A 158 3.94 18.88 13.62
C ASN A 158 4.01 20.41 13.79
N ALA A 159 2.97 21.05 14.33
CA ALA A 159 2.95 22.49 14.56
C ALA A 159 3.91 22.94 15.67
N SER A 160 4.29 22.05 16.58
CA SER A 160 5.08 22.36 17.79
C SER A 160 6.48 21.74 17.81
N HIS A 161 6.84 20.94 16.79
CA HIS A 161 8.07 20.14 16.77
C HIS A 161 8.94 20.43 15.54
N LYS A 162 10.27 20.22 15.70
CA LYS A 162 11.25 20.38 14.62
C LYS A 162 11.25 19.19 13.65
N GLU A 163 11.20 17.99 14.21
CA GLU A 163 10.97 16.76 13.43
C GLU A 163 9.46 16.62 13.24
N VAL A 164 9.06 16.21 12.04
CA VAL A 164 7.65 16.10 11.67
C VAL A 164 7.32 14.68 11.28
N LEU A 165 6.09 14.25 11.56
CA LEU A 165 5.51 13.07 10.95
C LEU A 165 4.94 13.48 9.58
N THR A 166 5.59 13.03 8.51
CA THR A 166 4.96 13.10 7.17
C THR A 166 3.65 12.33 7.19
N ARG A 167 2.66 12.76 6.40
CA ARG A 167 1.36 12.09 6.38
C ARG A 167 0.73 11.98 5.00
N SER A 168 0.00 10.89 4.80
CA SER A 168 -0.79 10.63 3.60
C SER A 168 -2.25 10.42 3.98
N ILE A 169 -3.16 11.17 3.38
CA ILE A 169 -4.57 11.20 3.76
C ILE A 169 -5.38 10.34 2.80
N ILE A 170 -6.38 9.61 3.30
CA ILE A 170 -7.32 8.85 2.46
C ILE A 170 -8.68 9.54 2.40
N LEU A 171 -9.16 9.81 1.19
CA LEU A 171 -10.36 10.62 0.94
C LEU A 171 -11.65 9.81 0.91
N ASN A 172 -11.57 8.53 0.51
CA ASN A 172 -12.72 7.61 0.37
C ASN A 172 -13.79 8.16 -0.60
N LEU A 173 -13.39 8.62 -1.78
CA LEU A 173 -14.30 9.31 -2.71
C LEU A 173 -15.39 8.41 -3.27
N MET A 174 -15.04 7.25 -3.85
CA MET A 174 -16.03 6.31 -4.39
C MET A 174 -16.79 5.58 -3.29
N SER A 175 -16.10 5.15 -2.23
CA SER A 175 -16.77 4.49 -1.10
C SER A 175 -17.68 5.44 -0.32
N GLY A 176 -17.29 6.71 -0.18
CA GLY A 176 -18.11 7.78 0.39
C GLY A 176 -19.33 8.10 -0.50
N TYR A 177 -19.12 8.23 -1.81
CA TYR A 177 -20.22 8.40 -2.76
C TYR A 177 -21.17 7.21 -2.74
N GLY A 178 -20.65 5.98 -2.73
CA GLY A 178 -21.47 4.77 -2.68
C GLY A 178 -22.34 4.68 -1.42
N LYS A 179 -21.87 5.19 -0.27
CA LYS A 179 -22.70 5.33 0.93
C LYS A 179 -23.80 6.38 0.77
N LYS A 180 -23.50 7.54 0.14
CA LYS A 180 -24.48 8.60 -0.15
C LYS A 180 -25.56 8.13 -1.13
N ARG A 181 -25.14 7.50 -2.23
CA ARG A 181 -26.01 6.97 -3.28
C ARG A 181 -26.84 5.78 -2.81
N GLY A 182 -26.26 4.94 -1.95
CA GLY A 182 -26.84 3.68 -1.50
C GLY A 182 -26.49 2.48 -2.39
N GLY A 183 -26.67 1.28 -1.84
CA GLY A 183 -26.39 0.00 -2.52
C GLY A 183 -25.04 -0.63 -2.19
N THR A 184 -24.17 0.06 -1.44
CA THR A 184 -22.94 -0.54 -0.90
C THR A 184 -23.21 -1.47 0.28
N TYR A 185 -22.32 -2.44 0.51
CA TYR A 185 -22.34 -3.33 1.67
C TYR A 185 -20.91 -3.62 2.16
N GLN A 186 -20.76 -4.06 3.41
CA GLN A 186 -19.44 -4.36 3.97
C GLN A 186 -18.89 -5.69 3.43
N LEU A 187 -17.65 -5.68 2.96
CA LEU A 187 -16.82 -6.87 2.76
C LEU A 187 -15.63 -6.83 3.72
N PRO A 188 -14.99 -7.97 4.07
CA PRO A 188 -13.78 -7.92 4.89
C PRO A 188 -12.69 -7.09 4.21
N GLY A 189 -12.29 -5.96 4.82
CA GLY A 189 -11.28 -5.02 4.35
C GLY A 189 -11.79 -3.92 3.41
N ASN A 190 -12.90 -4.15 2.69
CA ASN A 190 -13.28 -3.36 1.52
C ASN A 190 -14.78 -3.03 1.47
N THR A 191 -15.13 -2.02 0.67
CA THR A 191 -16.53 -1.71 0.35
C THR A 191 -17.00 -2.59 -0.82
N GLY A 192 -18.11 -3.30 -0.63
CA GLY A 192 -18.80 -4.04 -1.67
C GLY A 192 -19.82 -3.17 -2.41
N TYR A 193 -19.99 -3.45 -3.71
CA TYR A 193 -20.91 -2.76 -4.61
C TYR A 193 -21.81 -3.79 -5.32
N PRO A 194 -22.99 -3.39 -5.86
CA PRO A 194 -23.82 -4.26 -6.68
C PRO A 194 -22.98 -4.86 -7.82
N ASN A 195 -22.97 -6.19 -7.91
CA ASN A 195 -22.14 -6.94 -8.87
C ASN A 195 -20.63 -6.56 -8.87
N GLN A 196 -20.11 -6.02 -7.77
CA GLN A 196 -18.75 -5.47 -7.68
C GLN A 196 -18.47 -4.36 -8.71
N CYS A 197 -19.49 -3.61 -9.12
CA CYS A 197 -19.41 -2.51 -10.06
C CYS A 197 -19.57 -1.19 -9.31
N ILE A 198 -18.52 -0.36 -9.33
CA ILE A 198 -18.51 0.96 -8.70
C ILE A 198 -19.44 1.94 -9.44
N PHE A 199 -19.81 3.06 -8.82
CA PHE A 199 -20.76 4.00 -9.43
C PHE A 199 -20.07 5.07 -10.29
N VAL A 200 -19.05 4.69 -11.05
CA VAL A 200 -18.16 5.64 -11.75
C VAL A 200 -18.83 6.35 -12.94
N PHE A 201 -19.86 5.73 -13.51
CA PHE A 201 -20.63 6.28 -14.63
C PHE A 201 -21.84 7.08 -14.18
N ASP A 202 -22.10 7.14 -12.86
CA ASP A 202 -23.14 7.99 -12.32
C ASP A 202 -22.69 9.46 -12.39
N PRO A 203 -23.43 10.36 -13.06
CA PRO A 203 -23.02 11.76 -13.18
C PRO A 203 -22.87 12.47 -11.83
N GLU A 204 -23.62 12.05 -10.79
CA GLU A 204 -23.49 12.64 -9.46
C GLU A 204 -22.16 12.29 -8.76
N PHE A 205 -21.43 11.27 -9.23
CA PHE A 205 -20.10 10.96 -8.69
C PHE A 205 -19.12 12.10 -8.91
N GLU A 206 -19.15 12.74 -10.08
CA GLU A 206 -18.28 13.88 -10.41
C GLU A 206 -18.59 15.09 -9.52
N THR A 207 -19.87 15.40 -9.33
CA THR A 207 -20.33 16.43 -8.38
C THR A 207 -19.87 16.12 -6.96
N TYR A 208 -20.01 14.86 -6.50
CA TYR A 208 -19.56 14.45 -5.18
C TYR A 208 -18.04 14.59 -5.01
N CYS A 209 -17.26 14.23 -6.03
CA CYS A 209 -15.81 14.41 -6.02
C CYS A 209 -15.43 15.89 -5.91
N ASP A 210 -16.08 16.79 -6.66
CA ASP A 210 -15.86 18.23 -6.55
C ASP A 210 -16.18 18.73 -5.12
N GLU A 211 -17.35 18.41 -4.59
CA GLU A 211 -17.79 18.78 -3.25
C GLU A 211 -16.80 18.33 -2.15
N MET A 212 -16.31 17.09 -2.25
CA MET A 212 -15.35 16.56 -1.27
C MET A 212 -13.95 17.16 -1.44
N ALA A 213 -13.51 17.39 -2.67
CA ALA A 213 -12.20 17.95 -2.96
C ALA A 213 -12.07 19.42 -2.53
N GLN A 214 -13.17 20.19 -2.42
CA GLN A 214 -13.15 21.54 -1.84
C GLN A 214 -12.54 21.59 -0.44
N LYS A 215 -12.70 20.52 0.35
CA LYS A 215 -12.13 20.42 1.71
C LYS A 215 -10.60 20.39 1.71
N LEU A 216 -9.97 20.04 0.59
CA LEU A 216 -8.51 20.00 0.46
C LEU A 216 -7.88 21.39 0.55
N VAL A 217 -8.65 22.46 0.34
CA VAL A 217 -8.17 23.85 0.51
C VAL A 217 -7.59 24.09 1.91
N ALA A 218 -8.09 23.39 2.94
CA ALA A 218 -7.56 23.47 4.31
C ALA A 218 -6.13 22.92 4.44
N ASN A 219 -5.73 22.03 3.53
CA ASN A 219 -4.46 21.32 3.56
C ASN A 219 -3.45 21.87 2.54
N LYS A 220 -3.88 22.69 1.57
CA LYS A 220 -3.10 23.06 0.37
C LYS A 220 -1.71 23.69 0.61
N THR A 221 -1.45 24.18 1.82
CA THR A 221 -0.17 24.79 2.22
C THR A 221 0.65 23.94 3.21
N ASP A 222 0.10 22.82 3.70
CA ASP A 222 0.78 21.96 4.68
C ASP A 222 1.80 21.06 3.98
N LYS A 223 3.06 21.52 3.98
CA LYS A 223 4.20 20.83 3.37
C LYS A 223 4.53 19.46 3.97
N ASN A 224 3.90 19.08 5.08
CA ASN A 224 4.12 17.78 5.73
C ASN A 224 3.21 16.70 5.16
N ILE A 225 2.24 17.06 4.31
CA ILE A 225 1.39 16.11 3.59
C ILE A 225 2.15 15.65 2.35
N ILE A 226 2.28 14.34 2.18
CA ILE A 226 2.86 13.73 0.98
C ILE A 226 1.86 13.81 -0.17
N GLY A 227 0.61 13.48 0.12
CA GLY A 227 -0.43 13.36 -0.88
C GLY A 227 -1.69 12.67 -0.39
N TYR A 228 -2.59 12.42 -1.35
CA TYR A 228 -3.91 11.88 -1.14
C TYR A 228 -4.07 10.51 -1.79
N PHE A 229 -4.56 9.54 -1.03
CA PHE A 229 -5.20 8.35 -1.59
C PHE A 229 -6.68 8.63 -1.79
N SER A 230 -7.21 8.27 -2.95
CA SER A 230 -8.62 8.53 -3.26
C SER A 230 -9.56 7.52 -2.61
N ASP A 231 -9.18 6.25 -2.62
CA ASP A 231 -9.93 5.13 -2.04
C ASP A 231 -8.98 3.98 -1.69
N ASN A 232 -9.54 2.88 -1.19
CA ASN A 232 -8.84 1.65 -0.87
C ASN A 232 -9.47 0.46 -1.61
N GLU A 233 -8.65 -0.31 -2.31
CA GLU A 233 -8.99 -1.64 -2.81
C GLU A 233 -10.30 -1.70 -3.63
N LEU A 234 -10.50 -0.71 -4.53
CA LEU A 234 -11.66 -0.69 -5.41
C LEU A 234 -11.75 -1.97 -6.27
N PRO A 235 -12.97 -2.51 -6.50
CA PRO A 235 -13.18 -3.78 -7.19
C PRO A 235 -13.13 -3.63 -8.71
N PHE A 236 -12.09 -3.00 -9.23
CA PHE A 236 -11.81 -3.06 -10.65
C PHE A 236 -11.60 -4.52 -11.07
N GLY A 237 -11.85 -4.86 -12.33
CA GLY A 237 -11.43 -6.14 -12.85
C GLY A 237 -12.29 -6.68 -13.98
N PRO A 238 -11.91 -7.85 -14.52
CA PRO A 238 -12.45 -8.36 -15.77
C PRO A 238 -13.93 -8.72 -15.67
N LYS A 239 -14.46 -8.93 -14.46
CA LYS A 239 -15.89 -9.19 -14.25
C LYS A 239 -16.74 -7.92 -14.26
N ASN A 240 -16.15 -6.73 -14.38
CA ASN A 240 -16.91 -5.49 -14.40
C ASN A 240 -17.85 -5.44 -15.61
N LEU A 241 -17.40 -5.84 -16.82
CA LEU A 241 -18.24 -5.76 -18.03
C LEU A 241 -19.57 -6.50 -17.85
N GLU A 242 -19.53 -7.80 -17.56
CA GLU A 242 -20.74 -8.57 -17.29
C GLU A 242 -21.46 -8.10 -16.02
N GLY A 243 -20.72 -7.64 -15.01
CA GLY A 243 -21.28 -7.10 -13.78
C GLY A 243 -22.19 -5.90 -14.03
N TYR A 244 -21.78 -4.94 -14.87
CA TYR A 244 -22.59 -3.77 -15.25
C TYR A 244 -23.77 -4.17 -16.14
N LEU A 245 -23.53 -5.02 -17.15
CA LEU A 245 -24.58 -5.51 -18.06
C LEU A 245 -25.72 -6.22 -17.33
N THR A 246 -25.43 -6.82 -16.17
CA THR A 246 -26.38 -7.57 -15.35
C THR A 246 -26.89 -6.81 -14.13
N LEU A 247 -26.66 -5.49 -14.05
CA LEU A 247 -27.29 -4.68 -13.00
C LEU A 247 -28.81 -4.73 -13.12
N LYS A 248 -29.48 -4.89 -11.97
CA LYS A 248 -30.93 -5.10 -11.89
C LYS A 248 -31.73 -3.93 -12.47
N ASN A 249 -31.28 -2.69 -12.24
CA ASN A 249 -31.91 -1.51 -12.81
C ASN A 249 -31.40 -1.33 -14.26
N PRO A 250 -32.26 -1.50 -15.29
CA PRO A 250 -31.87 -1.31 -16.69
C PRO A 250 -31.46 0.13 -17.00
N ASN A 251 -31.94 1.09 -16.21
CA ASN A 251 -31.62 2.51 -16.37
C ASN A 251 -30.44 2.95 -15.49
N ASP A 252 -29.71 2.02 -14.85
CA ASP A 252 -28.50 2.39 -14.12
C ASP A 252 -27.44 2.94 -15.08
N PRO A 253 -26.84 4.12 -14.81
CA PRO A 253 -25.86 4.72 -15.71
C PRO A 253 -24.71 3.78 -16.10
N GLY A 254 -24.26 2.94 -15.17
CA GLY A 254 -23.20 1.99 -15.45
C GLY A 254 -23.61 0.87 -16.40
N ARG A 255 -24.87 0.42 -16.32
CA ARG A 255 -25.42 -0.56 -17.26
C ARG A 255 -25.57 0.01 -18.65
N LEU A 256 -26.18 1.20 -18.76
CA LEU A 256 -26.34 1.90 -20.03
C LEU A 256 -24.99 2.15 -20.71
N TYR A 257 -23.96 2.51 -19.94
CA TYR A 257 -22.60 2.68 -20.45
C TYR A 257 -22.02 1.35 -20.99
N ALA A 258 -22.14 0.26 -20.24
CA ALA A 258 -21.62 -1.05 -20.66
C ALA A 258 -22.33 -1.58 -21.93
N GLU A 259 -23.65 -1.40 -22.04
CA GLU A 259 -24.43 -1.75 -23.23
C GLU A 259 -23.98 -0.92 -24.45
N SER A 260 -23.79 0.39 -24.26
CA SER A 260 -23.26 1.28 -25.31
C SER A 260 -21.85 0.88 -25.74
N TRP A 261 -20.98 0.53 -24.78
CA TRP A 261 -19.62 0.10 -25.07
C TRP A 261 -19.59 -1.18 -25.91
N LEU A 262 -20.38 -2.22 -25.57
CA LEU A 262 -20.48 -3.43 -26.40
C LEU A 262 -20.92 -3.13 -27.83
N LYS A 263 -21.91 -2.24 -27.99
CA LYS A 263 -22.38 -1.82 -29.31
C LYS A 263 -21.30 -1.11 -30.11
N GLN A 264 -20.49 -0.27 -29.47
CA GLN A 264 -19.35 0.41 -30.09
C GLN A 264 -18.23 -0.56 -30.51
N GLN A 265 -17.98 -1.59 -29.71
CA GLN A 265 -17.05 -2.65 -30.05
C GLN A 265 -17.57 -3.59 -31.16
N GLY A 266 -18.87 -3.52 -31.49
CA GLY A 266 -19.46 -4.38 -32.52
C GLY A 266 -19.55 -5.86 -32.13
N ILE A 267 -19.62 -6.16 -30.83
CA ILE A 267 -19.63 -7.53 -30.29
C ILE A 267 -20.92 -7.84 -29.53
N THR A 268 -21.33 -9.11 -29.57
CA THR A 268 -22.44 -9.66 -28.78
C THR A 268 -21.93 -10.21 -27.43
N LEU A 269 -22.85 -10.51 -26.50
CA LEU A 269 -22.51 -11.10 -25.20
C LEU A 269 -21.71 -12.40 -25.32
N GLN A 270 -22.00 -13.22 -26.34
CA GLN A 270 -21.33 -14.49 -26.60
C GLN A 270 -19.91 -14.32 -27.17
N GLN A 271 -19.57 -13.12 -27.64
CA GLN A 271 -18.27 -12.77 -28.23
C GLN A 271 -17.33 -12.05 -27.25
N ILE A 272 -17.73 -11.89 -25.98
CA ILE A 272 -16.88 -11.28 -24.95
C ILE A 272 -15.68 -12.19 -24.65
N THR A 273 -14.48 -11.66 -24.86
CA THR A 273 -13.19 -12.32 -24.59
C THR A 273 -12.58 -11.77 -23.31
N ASP A 274 -11.49 -12.38 -22.84
CA ASP A 274 -10.73 -11.83 -21.72
C ASP A 274 -10.07 -10.47 -22.05
N GLU A 275 -9.70 -10.25 -23.31
CA GLU A 275 -9.19 -8.95 -23.78
C GLU A 275 -10.27 -7.87 -23.64
N HIS A 276 -11.49 -8.11 -24.14
CA HIS A 276 -12.62 -7.18 -23.98
C HIS A 276 -12.90 -6.87 -22.49
N ARG A 277 -12.78 -7.87 -21.62
CA ARG A 277 -12.96 -7.70 -20.16
C ARG A 277 -11.89 -6.81 -19.54
N GLU A 278 -10.63 -6.99 -19.92
CA GLU A 278 -9.50 -6.20 -19.41
C GLU A 278 -9.52 -4.77 -19.95
N GLU A 279 -9.89 -4.58 -21.22
CA GLU A 279 -10.14 -3.28 -21.83
C GLU A 279 -11.24 -2.52 -21.09
N PHE A 280 -12.40 -3.15 -20.89
CA PHE A 280 -13.50 -2.50 -20.18
C PHE A 280 -13.16 -2.19 -18.71
N ALA A 281 -12.41 -3.07 -18.04
CA ALA A 281 -11.89 -2.77 -16.70
C ALA A 281 -10.96 -1.54 -16.71
N GLY A 282 -10.15 -1.39 -17.76
CA GLY A 282 -9.37 -0.19 -18.04
C GLY A 282 -10.24 1.06 -18.23
N VAL A 283 -11.37 0.97 -18.95
CA VAL A 283 -12.32 2.08 -19.14
C VAL A 283 -12.94 2.53 -17.81
N VAL A 284 -13.32 1.59 -16.94
CA VAL A 284 -13.84 1.88 -15.59
C VAL A 284 -12.78 2.60 -14.76
N ALA A 285 -11.54 2.11 -14.78
CA ALA A 285 -10.42 2.73 -14.08
C ALA A 285 -10.08 4.13 -14.63
N GLU A 286 -10.05 4.28 -15.96
CA GLU A 286 -9.80 5.55 -16.66
C GLU A 286 -10.78 6.63 -16.23
N ARG A 287 -12.08 6.35 -16.28
CA ARG A 287 -13.11 7.32 -15.86
C ARG A 287 -12.95 7.68 -14.39
N TYR A 288 -12.69 6.70 -13.52
CA TYR A 288 -12.50 6.95 -12.09
C TYR A 288 -11.30 7.86 -11.82
N TYR A 289 -10.12 7.48 -12.33
CA TYR A 289 -8.89 8.21 -12.08
C TYR A 289 -8.92 9.61 -12.66
N LYS A 290 -9.54 9.80 -13.84
CA LYS A 290 -9.76 11.10 -14.44
C LYS A 290 -10.58 12.03 -13.52
N VAL A 291 -11.80 11.61 -13.17
CA VAL A 291 -12.72 12.41 -12.33
C VAL A 291 -12.07 12.81 -11.02
N VAL A 292 -11.44 11.85 -10.36
CA VAL A 292 -10.79 12.10 -9.07
C VAL A 292 -9.60 13.03 -9.21
N SER A 293 -8.74 12.82 -10.22
CA SER A 293 -7.58 13.67 -10.44
C SER A 293 -7.99 15.11 -10.76
N GLU A 294 -8.97 15.31 -11.65
CA GLU A 294 -9.49 16.63 -11.99
C GLU A 294 -10.04 17.36 -10.75
N ALA A 295 -10.82 16.66 -9.91
CA ALA A 295 -11.34 17.22 -8.67
C ALA A 295 -10.24 17.59 -7.66
N ILE A 296 -9.26 16.70 -7.42
CA ILE A 296 -8.13 16.99 -6.52
C ILE A 296 -7.34 18.18 -7.04
N ARG A 297 -6.93 18.17 -8.31
CA ARG A 297 -6.09 19.23 -8.89
C ARG A 297 -6.75 20.60 -8.92
N LYS A 298 -8.08 20.65 -9.01
CA LYS A 298 -8.84 21.90 -8.96
C LYS A 298 -8.66 22.65 -7.63
N TYR A 299 -8.55 21.93 -6.51
CA TYR A 299 -8.49 22.53 -5.16
C TYR A 299 -7.12 22.40 -4.49
N ASP A 300 -6.31 21.43 -4.89
CA ASP A 300 -4.94 21.22 -4.44
C ASP A 300 -4.01 20.75 -5.58
N PRO A 301 -3.39 21.69 -6.30
CA PRO A 301 -2.46 21.34 -7.38
C PRO A 301 -1.07 20.94 -6.88
N ASN A 302 -0.76 21.09 -5.59
CA ASN A 302 0.60 20.96 -5.07
C ASN A 302 0.92 19.56 -4.54
N HIS A 303 -0.02 18.95 -3.80
CA HIS A 303 0.20 17.64 -3.19
C HIS A 303 0.09 16.50 -4.21
N LEU A 304 0.74 15.38 -3.91
CA LEU A 304 0.72 14.21 -4.80
C LEU A 304 -0.67 13.55 -4.82
N TYR A 305 -1.13 13.12 -5.99
CA TYR A 305 -2.21 12.14 -6.09
C TYR A 305 -1.62 10.73 -6.12
N LEU A 306 -1.89 9.96 -5.06
CA LEU A 306 -1.29 8.64 -4.81
C LEU A 306 -2.17 7.48 -5.31
N GLY A 307 -3.34 7.75 -5.92
CA GLY A 307 -4.23 6.72 -6.46
C GLY A 307 -5.09 5.99 -5.41
N SER A 308 -5.59 4.82 -5.77
CA SER A 308 -6.67 4.11 -5.04
C SER A 308 -6.24 2.81 -4.35
N ARG A 309 -4.94 2.63 -4.11
CA ARG A 309 -4.36 1.47 -3.40
C ARG A 309 -4.80 0.16 -4.05
N LEU A 310 -4.36 -0.07 -5.29
CA LEU A 310 -4.71 -1.26 -6.07
C LEU A 310 -4.34 -2.53 -5.29
N HIS A 311 -5.19 -3.55 -5.39
CA HIS A 311 -5.01 -4.82 -4.68
C HIS A 311 -5.40 -5.99 -5.58
N GLY A 312 -5.32 -7.21 -5.05
CA GLY A 312 -5.89 -8.39 -5.71
C GLY A 312 -5.43 -8.59 -7.17
N LYS A 313 -6.37 -8.92 -8.06
CA LYS A 313 -6.13 -9.03 -9.51
C LYS A 313 -5.91 -7.67 -10.22
N PRO A 314 -6.60 -6.57 -9.87
CA PRO A 314 -6.43 -5.26 -10.53
C PRO A 314 -5.01 -4.79 -10.79
N LYS A 315 -4.12 -4.94 -9.80
CA LYS A 315 -2.71 -4.54 -9.94
C LYS A 315 -1.94 -5.32 -11.01
N PHE A 316 -2.49 -6.39 -11.58
CA PHE A 316 -1.85 -7.19 -12.63
C PHE A 316 -2.48 -7.01 -14.02
N ILE A 317 -3.45 -6.11 -14.16
CA ILE A 317 -4.12 -5.83 -15.44
C ILE A 317 -3.53 -4.54 -16.00
N ARG A 318 -2.86 -4.66 -17.14
CA ARG A 318 -2.10 -3.56 -17.77
C ARG A 318 -2.95 -2.31 -17.95
N GLN A 319 -4.15 -2.45 -18.50
CA GLN A 319 -5.06 -1.35 -18.82
C GLN A 319 -5.49 -0.55 -17.57
N ILE A 320 -5.62 -1.22 -16.41
CA ILE A 320 -5.93 -0.56 -15.12
C ILE A 320 -4.71 0.23 -14.62
N VAL A 321 -3.52 -0.36 -14.72
CA VAL A 321 -2.28 0.29 -14.25
C VAL A 321 -1.89 1.46 -15.16
N GLU A 322 -2.07 1.34 -16.47
CA GLU A 322 -1.92 2.44 -17.44
C GLU A 322 -2.92 3.58 -17.14
N ALA A 323 -4.18 3.26 -16.85
CA ALA A 323 -5.16 4.26 -16.43
C ALA A 323 -4.74 4.96 -15.13
N ALA A 324 -4.26 4.22 -14.12
CA ALA A 324 -3.74 4.83 -12.91
C ALA A 324 -2.55 5.78 -13.19
N GLY A 325 -1.60 5.34 -14.03
CA GLY A 325 -0.39 6.10 -14.37
C GLY A 325 -0.61 7.39 -15.17
N ARG A 326 -1.71 7.47 -15.93
CA ARG A 326 -2.11 8.71 -16.64
C ARG A 326 -2.48 9.86 -15.71
N TYR A 327 -2.97 9.55 -14.50
CA TYR A 327 -3.56 10.55 -13.59
C TYR A 327 -2.87 10.65 -12.23
N CYS A 328 -2.37 9.54 -11.70
CA CYS A 328 -1.66 9.53 -10.42
C CYS A 328 -0.21 10.00 -10.62
N ASP A 329 0.34 10.71 -9.64
CA ASP A 329 1.78 10.97 -9.60
C ASP A 329 2.56 9.72 -9.20
N VAL A 330 1.95 8.92 -8.32
CA VAL A 330 2.48 7.65 -7.80
C VAL A 330 1.36 6.63 -7.76
N VAL A 331 1.58 5.43 -8.30
CA VAL A 331 0.57 4.35 -8.24
C VAL A 331 0.69 3.58 -6.91
N ALA A 332 -0.32 3.69 -6.05
CA ALA A 332 -0.38 2.95 -4.79
C ALA A 332 -0.84 1.50 -4.95
N ILE A 333 -0.15 0.57 -4.29
CA ILE A 333 -0.41 -0.87 -4.38
C ILE A 333 -0.36 -1.55 -2.99
N ASN A 334 -1.44 -2.24 -2.61
CA ASN A 334 -1.43 -3.17 -1.48
C ASN A 334 -0.88 -4.54 -1.95
N TYR A 335 0.23 -4.99 -1.36
CA TYR A 335 0.98 -6.15 -1.86
C TYR A 335 0.99 -7.31 -0.86
N TYR A 336 -0.16 -7.96 -0.75
CA TYR A 336 -0.31 -9.24 -0.05
C TYR A 336 -0.14 -10.44 -0.97
N GLY A 337 0.04 -11.62 -0.37
CA GLY A 337 0.09 -12.91 -1.08
C GLY A 337 1.43 -13.25 -1.72
N ALA A 338 2.46 -12.42 -1.52
CA ALA A 338 3.83 -12.70 -1.93
C ALA A 338 4.75 -12.70 -0.70
N TRP A 339 5.58 -13.74 -0.56
CA TRP A 339 6.66 -13.73 0.42
C TRP A 339 7.80 -12.83 -0.07
N THR A 340 8.21 -13.04 -1.32
CA THR A 340 9.19 -12.22 -2.04
C THR A 340 8.48 -11.37 -3.09
N PRO A 341 8.64 -10.04 -3.10
CA PRO A 341 8.17 -9.19 -4.20
C PRO A 341 8.75 -9.66 -5.53
N SER A 342 7.92 -9.75 -6.57
CA SER A 342 8.36 -10.23 -7.89
C SER A 342 8.99 -9.09 -8.68
N GLU A 343 10.27 -9.22 -9.04
CA GLU A 343 11.00 -8.25 -9.88
C GLU A 343 10.23 -7.96 -11.18
N LYS A 344 9.83 -9.01 -11.91
CA LYS A 344 9.05 -8.90 -13.16
C LYS A 344 7.76 -8.10 -12.96
N THR A 345 7.05 -8.37 -11.87
CA THR A 345 5.81 -7.68 -11.55
C THR A 345 6.07 -6.19 -11.28
N MET A 346 7.06 -5.86 -10.45
CA MET A 346 7.40 -4.48 -10.12
C MET A 346 7.92 -3.70 -11.33
N LYS A 347 8.64 -4.36 -12.23
CA LYS A 347 9.05 -3.80 -13.52
C LYS A 347 7.84 -3.44 -14.38
N HIS A 348 6.90 -4.39 -14.55
CA HIS A 348 5.65 -4.14 -15.27
C HIS A 348 4.86 -2.96 -14.68
N TRP A 349 4.78 -2.82 -13.35
CA TRP A 349 4.09 -1.68 -12.74
C TRP A 349 4.67 -0.34 -13.17
N GLY A 350 6.00 -0.21 -13.14
CA GLY A 350 6.66 1.02 -13.61
C GLY A 350 6.51 1.24 -15.11
N GLU A 351 6.62 0.18 -15.92
CA GLU A 351 6.49 0.25 -17.37
C GLU A 351 5.07 0.57 -17.84
N TRP A 352 4.05 0.01 -17.20
CA TRP A 352 2.66 0.29 -17.57
C TRP A 352 2.22 1.66 -17.06
N ALA A 353 2.57 2.00 -15.82
CA ALA A 353 2.18 3.28 -15.25
C ALA A 353 2.96 4.46 -15.86
N GLN A 354 4.19 4.23 -16.38
CA GLN A 354 5.13 5.30 -16.76
C GLN A 354 5.36 6.31 -15.60
N LYS A 355 5.23 5.81 -14.37
CA LYS A 355 5.27 6.53 -13.10
C LYS A 355 5.82 5.59 -12.01
N PRO A 356 6.35 6.11 -10.89
CA PRO A 356 6.71 5.27 -9.77
C PRO A 356 5.49 4.64 -9.11
N PHE A 357 5.72 3.56 -8.36
CA PHE A 357 4.73 2.96 -7.48
C PHE A 357 5.18 3.01 -6.01
N ILE A 358 4.22 2.87 -5.11
CA ILE A 358 4.45 2.78 -3.66
C ILE A 358 3.66 1.61 -3.08
N ILE A 359 4.29 0.83 -2.20
CA ILE A 359 3.58 -0.25 -1.49
C ILE A 359 2.85 0.33 -0.29
N THR A 360 1.54 0.23 -0.25
CA THR A 360 0.72 0.91 0.75
C THR A 360 0.18 0.02 1.86
N GLU A 361 0.31 -1.30 1.70
CA GLU A 361 0.15 -2.27 2.78
C GLU A 361 0.92 -3.56 2.49
N PHE A 362 1.56 -4.06 3.54
CA PHE A 362 2.06 -5.43 3.69
C PHE A 362 2.29 -5.67 5.19
N TYR A 363 2.17 -6.92 5.64
CA TYR A 363 2.56 -7.36 6.98
C TYR A 363 2.58 -8.87 7.11
N THR A 364 3.13 -9.32 8.24
CA THR A 364 3.03 -10.69 8.75
C THR A 364 2.52 -10.68 10.20
N LYS A 365 2.00 -11.83 10.64
CA LYS A 365 1.35 -12.07 11.94
C LYS A 365 2.14 -13.12 12.73
N GLY A 366 2.54 -12.83 13.95
CA GLY A 366 3.29 -13.76 14.82
C GLY A 366 2.35 -14.57 15.71
N MET A 367 2.52 -15.89 15.75
CA MET A 367 1.73 -16.76 16.63
C MET A 367 2.08 -16.60 18.11
N ASP A 368 3.31 -16.20 18.42
CA ASP A 368 3.79 -15.87 19.77
C ASP A 368 3.16 -14.61 20.38
N SER A 369 2.34 -13.87 19.64
CA SER A 369 1.50 -12.78 20.18
C SER A 369 0.34 -13.25 21.06
N GLY A 370 -0.05 -14.53 20.97
CA GLY A 370 -1.25 -15.07 21.61
C GLY A 370 -2.57 -14.75 20.90
N LEU A 371 -2.54 -13.98 19.80
CA LEU A 371 -3.72 -13.72 18.97
C LEU A 371 -4.04 -14.89 18.04
N ALA A 372 -5.32 -15.09 17.74
CA ALA A 372 -5.79 -16.21 16.91
C ALA A 372 -5.34 -16.08 15.44
N ASN A 373 -5.07 -14.86 14.96
CA ASN A 373 -4.51 -14.56 13.64
C ASN A 373 -5.36 -15.06 12.47
N THR A 374 -6.68 -15.18 12.65
CA THR A 374 -7.58 -15.77 11.66
C THR A 374 -7.95 -14.79 10.54
N THR A 375 -7.93 -13.49 10.83
CA THR A 375 -8.34 -12.44 9.88
C THR A 375 -7.16 -11.71 9.22
N GLY A 376 -7.41 -11.09 8.08
CA GLY A 376 -6.42 -10.29 7.34
C GLY A 376 -5.43 -11.09 6.49
N ALA A 377 -4.98 -10.47 5.40
CA ALA A 377 -4.26 -11.12 4.29
C ALA A 377 -2.73 -11.31 4.48
N GLY A 378 -2.15 -10.84 5.59
CA GLY A 378 -0.74 -11.07 5.88
C GLY A 378 -0.42 -12.54 6.15
N PHE A 379 0.81 -12.95 5.86
CA PHE A 379 1.30 -14.28 6.22
C PHE A 379 1.29 -14.46 7.74
N THR A 380 1.15 -15.68 8.21
CA THR A 380 1.40 -16.05 9.61
C THR A 380 2.81 -16.65 9.71
N VAL A 381 3.58 -16.23 10.71
CA VAL A 381 4.91 -16.75 11.09
C VAL A 381 4.86 -17.23 12.55
N GLN A 382 5.86 -17.96 13.02
CA GLN A 382 5.86 -18.47 14.40
C GLN A 382 6.14 -17.35 15.40
N THR A 383 7.13 -16.50 15.11
CA THR A 383 7.65 -15.53 16.09
C THR A 383 7.69 -14.09 15.61
N GLN A 384 7.75 -13.16 16.58
CA GLN A 384 8.02 -11.74 16.33
C GLN A 384 9.35 -11.50 15.62
N GLN A 385 10.36 -12.34 15.87
CA GLN A 385 11.65 -12.28 15.18
C GLN A 385 11.49 -12.62 13.69
N GLU A 386 10.69 -13.64 13.36
CA GLU A 386 10.38 -13.98 11.97
C GLU A 386 9.52 -12.94 11.27
N ARG A 387 8.69 -12.18 12.00
CA ARG A 387 8.04 -10.99 11.43
C ARG A 387 9.09 -9.97 11.01
N GLY A 388 10.13 -9.78 11.82
CA GLY A 388 11.29 -8.94 11.51
C GLY A 388 12.04 -9.41 10.26
N TYR A 389 12.29 -10.72 10.14
CA TYR A 389 12.90 -11.30 8.94
C TYR A 389 12.05 -11.11 7.69
N ALA A 390 10.74 -11.33 7.80
CA ALA A 390 9.80 -11.11 6.70
C ALA A 390 9.76 -9.63 6.27
N TYR A 391 9.81 -8.70 7.23
CA TYR A 391 9.90 -7.27 6.94
C TYR A 391 11.15 -6.95 6.12
N GLN A 392 12.33 -7.38 6.60
CA GLN A 392 13.56 -7.12 5.87
C GLN A 392 13.56 -7.76 4.49
N HIS A 393 13.18 -9.04 4.40
CA HIS A 393 13.13 -9.75 3.13
C HIS A 393 12.24 -9.05 2.10
N PHE A 394 11.03 -8.68 2.51
CA PHE A 394 10.08 -8.01 1.63
C PHE A 394 10.61 -6.65 1.18
N VAL A 395 11.09 -5.81 2.11
CA VAL A 395 11.55 -4.46 1.77
C VAL A 395 12.85 -4.46 0.98
N LEU A 396 13.77 -5.41 1.21
CA LEU A 396 14.95 -5.59 0.35
C LEU A 396 14.54 -5.87 -1.10
N GLY A 397 13.52 -6.71 -1.33
CA GLY A 397 12.96 -6.92 -2.66
C GLY A 397 12.36 -5.64 -3.27
N LEU A 398 11.71 -4.79 -2.46
CA LEU A 398 11.21 -3.50 -2.93
C LEU A 398 12.33 -2.54 -3.32
N LEU A 399 13.43 -2.50 -2.55
CA LEU A 399 14.56 -1.61 -2.76
C LEU A 399 15.35 -1.94 -4.02
N GLU A 400 15.33 -3.19 -4.49
CA GLU A 400 15.91 -3.56 -5.79
C GLU A 400 15.16 -2.95 -6.98
N SER A 401 13.88 -2.61 -6.81
CA SER A 401 13.12 -1.94 -7.87
C SER A 401 13.46 -0.45 -7.91
N GLY A 402 14.01 0.00 -9.04
CA GLY A 402 14.15 1.42 -9.37
C GLY A 402 12.80 2.16 -9.48
N ASN A 403 11.66 1.47 -9.53
CA ASN A 403 10.34 2.08 -9.66
C ASN A 403 9.59 2.24 -8.32
N CYS A 404 10.10 1.65 -7.23
CA CYS A 404 9.46 1.73 -5.91
C CYS A 404 9.99 2.92 -5.12
N VAL A 405 9.10 3.84 -4.71
CA VAL A 405 9.49 5.07 -3.97
C VAL A 405 9.20 5.02 -2.46
N GLY A 406 8.78 3.87 -1.94
CA GLY A 406 8.53 3.70 -0.51
C GLY A 406 7.60 2.54 -0.16
N TRP A 407 7.31 2.42 1.12
CA TRP A 407 6.42 1.41 1.66
C TRP A 407 5.73 1.85 2.95
N HIS A 408 4.50 1.39 3.13
CA HIS A 408 3.71 1.63 4.33
C HIS A 408 3.48 0.30 5.06
N TRP A 409 3.96 0.21 6.30
CA TRP A 409 3.69 -0.95 7.16
C TRP A 409 2.24 -0.90 7.67
N PHE A 410 1.47 -1.95 7.41
CA PHE A 410 0.12 -2.08 7.96
C PHE A 410 0.15 -3.02 9.17
N ARG A 411 0.18 -2.53 10.41
CA ARG A 411 -0.25 -1.19 10.87
C ARG A 411 0.34 -0.84 12.24
N TYR A 412 -0.07 0.29 12.80
CA TYR A 412 0.36 0.77 14.12
C TYR A 412 0.05 -0.21 15.26
N GLN A 413 -1.23 -0.44 15.55
CA GLN A 413 -1.69 -1.28 16.67
C GLN A 413 -2.35 -2.58 16.16
N ASP A 414 -2.19 -3.65 16.95
CA ASP A 414 -2.88 -4.92 16.76
C ASP A 414 -4.40 -4.77 16.70
N ASN A 415 -5.06 -5.81 16.18
CA ASN A 415 -6.51 -5.90 16.33
C ASN A 415 -6.86 -6.35 17.75
N ASP A 416 -7.92 -5.76 18.30
CA ASP A 416 -8.46 -6.14 19.60
C ASP A 416 -9.69 -7.03 19.41
N PRO A 417 -9.65 -8.32 19.79
CA PRO A 417 -10.80 -9.22 19.74
C PRO A 417 -12.03 -8.74 20.52
N THR A 418 -11.85 -7.82 21.47
CA THR A 418 -12.94 -7.26 22.28
C THR A 418 -13.59 -6.02 21.64
N ALA A 419 -13.00 -5.46 20.58
CA ALA A 419 -13.54 -4.29 19.91
C ALA A 419 -14.83 -4.63 19.13
N LYS A 420 -15.83 -3.76 19.26
CA LYS A 420 -17.13 -3.90 18.59
C LYS A 420 -17.21 -3.00 17.35
N GLY A 421 -17.98 -3.42 16.35
CA GLY A 421 -18.22 -2.63 15.13
C GLY A 421 -17.00 -2.44 14.24
N VAL A 422 -15.96 -3.28 14.41
CA VAL A 422 -14.74 -3.22 13.60
C VAL A 422 -14.93 -3.94 12.26
N ASP A 423 -14.09 -3.58 11.29
CA ASP A 423 -14.05 -4.26 9.99
C ASP A 423 -13.81 -5.77 10.18
N PRO A 424 -14.51 -6.66 9.46
CA PRO A 424 -14.34 -8.12 9.60
C PRO A 424 -12.93 -8.64 9.31
N SER A 425 -12.09 -7.87 8.62
CA SER A 425 -10.68 -8.20 8.41
C SER A 425 -9.79 -7.84 9.60
N ASN A 426 -10.30 -7.11 10.60
CA ASN A 426 -9.57 -6.52 11.73
C ASN A 426 -10.05 -7.04 13.09
N LEU A 427 -10.35 -8.34 13.19
CA LEU A 427 -10.94 -8.91 14.41
C LEU A 427 -9.88 -9.32 15.44
N ASP A 428 -8.86 -10.08 15.03
CA ASP A 428 -8.13 -10.95 15.98
C ASP A 428 -6.67 -11.22 15.57
N SER A 429 -6.03 -10.26 14.92
CA SER A 429 -4.75 -10.45 14.26
C SER A 429 -3.64 -9.52 14.74
N ASN A 430 -2.45 -10.13 14.84
CA ASN A 430 -1.19 -9.50 15.20
C ASN A 430 -0.58 -8.71 14.03
N LYS A 431 -1.22 -7.60 13.67
CA LYS A 431 -0.81 -6.73 12.54
C LYS A 431 0.05 -5.55 12.97
N GLY A 432 0.01 -5.22 14.25
CA GLY A 432 0.57 -4.04 14.86
C GLY A 432 2.09 -4.06 14.93
N LEU A 433 2.66 -2.87 14.91
CA LEU A 433 3.98 -2.57 15.46
C LEU A 433 3.95 -2.63 16.99
N VAL A 434 2.82 -2.23 17.59
CA VAL A 434 2.54 -2.35 19.03
C VAL A 434 1.33 -3.25 19.30
N ASP A 435 1.31 -3.86 20.48
CA ASP A 435 0.17 -4.63 20.97
C ASP A 435 -0.99 -3.72 21.45
N ASN A 436 -2.04 -4.33 22.01
CA ASN A 436 -3.21 -3.63 22.52
C ASN A 436 -2.94 -2.78 23.78
N GLU A 437 -1.80 -2.99 24.45
CA GLU A 437 -1.26 -2.22 25.56
C GLU A 437 -0.16 -1.23 25.14
N TYR A 438 -0.01 -0.99 23.83
CA TYR A 438 1.02 -0.12 23.24
C TYR A 438 2.46 -0.58 23.51
N ASN A 439 2.70 -1.85 23.86
CA ASN A 439 4.05 -2.38 23.97
C ASN A 439 4.61 -2.66 22.59
N LEU A 440 5.85 -2.21 22.37
CA LEU A 440 6.54 -2.39 21.12
C LEU A 440 6.97 -3.84 20.97
N TYR A 441 6.67 -4.45 19.83
CA TYR A 441 7.20 -5.75 19.48
C TYR A 441 8.69 -5.65 19.12
N LYS A 442 9.56 -5.66 20.14
CA LYS A 442 10.99 -5.35 20.01
C LYS A 442 11.72 -6.15 18.92
N PRO A 443 11.56 -7.48 18.78
CA PRO A 443 12.24 -8.24 17.71
C PRO A 443 11.88 -7.77 16.29
N LEU A 444 10.60 -7.43 16.06
CA LEU A 444 10.13 -6.83 14.81
C LEU A 444 10.72 -5.42 14.63
N ALA A 445 10.64 -4.60 15.68
CA ALA A 445 11.06 -3.21 15.64
C ALA A 445 12.57 -3.04 15.41
N ASP A 446 13.40 -3.88 16.02
CA ASP A 446 14.85 -3.87 15.83
C ASP A 446 15.22 -4.19 14.37
N ALA A 447 14.55 -5.19 13.77
CA ALA A 447 14.76 -5.54 12.37
C ALA A 447 14.28 -4.44 11.41
N MET A 448 13.15 -3.78 11.72
CA MET A 448 12.68 -2.61 10.97
C MET A 448 13.67 -1.45 11.06
N LYS A 449 14.16 -1.15 12.26
CA LYS A 449 15.12 -0.07 12.52
C LYS A 449 16.40 -0.25 11.71
N GLU A 450 17.00 -1.44 11.78
CA GLU A 450 18.22 -1.74 11.04
C GLU A 450 18.05 -1.45 9.53
N LEU A 451 16.95 -1.91 8.94
CA LEU A 451 16.68 -1.69 7.53
C LEU A 451 16.35 -0.23 7.21
N ASN A 452 15.46 0.39 7.97
CA ASN A 452 14.97 1.72 7.66
C ASN A 452 16.07 2.78 7.74
N ILE A 453 17.00 2.63 8.70
CA ILE A 453 18.20 3.48 8.82
C ILE A 453 19.09 3.33 7.59
N ASN A 454 19.17 2.13 7.00
CA ASN A 454 20.04 1.83 5.88
C ASN A 454 19.36 1.93 4.51
N ALA A 455 18.08 2.27 4.43
CA ALA A 455 17.27 2.20 3.21
C ALA A 455 17.87 2.94 1.99
N TYR A 456 18.37 4.17 2.18
CA TYR A 456 18.98 4.95 1.08
C TYR A 456 20.27 4.30 0.58
N ARG A 457 21.14 3.85 1.50
CA ARG A 457 22.39 3.15 1.18
C ARG A 457 22.15 1.79 0.54
N LEU A 458 21.10 1.09 0.95
CA LEU A 458 20.67 -0.18 0.36
C LEU A 458 20.21 0.04 -1.09
N ALA A 459 19.37 1.05 -1.35
CA ALA A 459 18.97 1.41 -2.71
C ALA A 459 20.18 1.71 -3.60
N ASP A 460 21.11 2.55 -3.13
CA ASP A 460 22.34 2.86 -3.88
C ASP A 460 23.21 1.61 -4.12
N TRP A 461 23.31 0.73 -3.13
CA TRP A 461 24.07 -0.51 -3.25
C TRP A 461 23.45 -1.43 -4.30
N PHE A 462 22.12 -1.63 -4.30
CA PHE A 462 21.44 -2.43 -5.31
C PHE A 462 21.56 -1.85 -6.72
N ASP A 463 21.49 -0.51 -6.84
CA ASP A 463 21.67 0.16 -8.13
C ASP A 463 23.09 -0.08 -8.69
N GLN A 464 24.12 -0.02 -7.83
CA GLN A 464 25.52 -0.32 -8.21
C GLN A 464 25.73 -1.78 -8.62
N GLN A 465 25.12 -2.73 -7.91
CA GLN A 465 25.20 -4.16 -8.28
C GLN A 465 24.55 -4.42 -9.64
N SER A 466 23.42 -3.74 -9.91
CA SER A 466 22.69 -3.88 -11.17
C SER A 466 23.48 -3.32 -12.35
N THR A 467 24.25 -2.25 -12.16
CA THR A 467 25.14 -1.71 -13.21
C THR A 467 26.35 -2.60 -13.49
N ASN A 468 26.89 -3.29 -12.48
CA ASN A 468 28.06 -4.17 -12.65
C ASN A 468 27.71 -5.51 -13.34
N ASN A 469 26.43 -5.90 -13.32
CA ASN A 469 25.94 -7.16 -13.92
C ASN A 469 25.38 -6.98 -15.34
N LYS A 470 25.35 -5.74 -15.88
CA LYS A 470 25.03 -5.42 -17.28
C LYS A 470 26.33 -5.29 -18.07
#